data_AF-A0A2M7YXW2-F1
#
_entry.id   AF-A0A2M7YXW2-F1
#
_cell.length_a   1.000
_cell.length_b   1.000
_cell.length_c   1.000
_cell.angle_alpha   90.00
_cell.angle_beta   90.00
_cell.angle_gamma   90.00
#
_symmetry.space_group_name_H-M   'P 1'
#
loop_
_entity.id
_entity.type
_entity.pdbx_description
1 polymer ?
#
loop_
_entity_poly.entity_id
_entity_poly.type
_entity_poly.pdbx_seq_one_letter_code
_entity_poly.pdbx_strand_id
1 'polypeptide(L)'
;MSLYNLPDGGGNAFTAAYILGGGGQVDGTITVTLKDGLGANIVNYPFEDLTLACDDGLGQAMVPCVGGASADGNTDAFGQTTFSFAMNAGGWAAANTEVLVAGAALTSGGVALQMNSPDINGNGTVELSDVSIFSSTFYGSYSYGADFNADGLVALSDVALLAAGVGSACP
;
A
#
# COMPACT_ATOMS: atom_id res chain seq x y z
N MET A 1 4.37 -6.70 -7.65
CA MET A 1 5.27 -5.83 -6.83
C MET A 1 4.69 -5.74 -5.45
N SER A 2 5.46 -5.31 -4.44
CA SER A 2 4.98 -5.07 -3.07
C SER A 2 5.45 -3.70 -2.59
N LEU A 3 4.59 -2.99 -1.86
CA LEU A 3 4.96 -1.75 -1.19
C LEU A 3 4.95 -1.96 0.32
N TYR A 4 6.07 -1.60 0.96
CA TYR A 4 6.20 -1.57 2.41
C TYR A 4 5.72 -0.23 2.94
N ASN A 5 4.64 -0.21 3.70
CA ASN A 5 4.01 0.98 4.25
C ASN A 5 4.19 1.04 5.76
N LEU A 6 4.13 2.25 6.32
CA LEU A 6 4.00 2.47 7.76
C LEU A 6 2.83 3.41 8.02
N PRO A 7 2.11 3.27 9.15
CA PRO A 7 1.02 4.18 9.49
C PRO A 7 1.42 5.66 9.55
N ASP A 8 2.67 5.97 9.86
CA ASP A 8 3.20 7.34 9.95
C ASP A 8 3.79 7.88 8.63
N GLY A 9 3.76 7.09 7.55
CA GLY A 9 4.37 7.44 6.26
C GLY A 9 5.87 7.19 6.17
N GLY A 10 6.50 6.59 7.19
CA GLY A 10 7.94 6.26 7.21
C GLY A 10 8.34 5.05 6.34
N GLY A 11 7.39 4.47 5.59
CA GLY A 11 7.61 3.35 4.69
C GLY A 11 8.32 3.73 3.38
N ASN A 12 8.23 2.85 2.39
CA ASN A 12 8.80 3.09 1.06
C ASN A 12 7.89 3.97 0.22
N ALA A 13 8.50 4.90 -0.53
CA ALA A 13 7.84 5.54 -1.66
C ALA A 13 7.60 4.53 -2.79
N PHE A 14 6.64 4.78 -3.69
CA PHE A 14 6.34 3.88 -4.80
C PHE A 14 7.53 3.69 -5.75
N THR A 15 8.42 4.69 -5.84
CA THR A 15 9.66 4.61 -6.62
C THR A 15 10.66 3.56 -6.09
N ALA A 16 10.41 3.02 -4.90
CA ALA A 16 11.21 2.01 -4.22
C ALA A 16 10.37 0.78 -3.79
N ALA A 17 9.33 0.44 -4.55
CA ALA A 17 8.56 -0.79 -4.34
C ALA A 17 9.44 -2.04 -4.54
N TYR A 18 9.10 -3.16 -3.92
CA TYR A 18 9.83 -4.43 -4.07
C TYR A 18 9.29 -5.28 -5.21
N ILE A 19 10.20 -5.95 -5.91
CA ILE A 19 9.87 -7.07 -6.80
C ILE A 19 9.71 -8.32 -5.93
N LEU A 20 8.52 -8.95 -6.00
CA LEU A 20 8.20 -10.17 -5.26
C LEU A 20 9.22 -11.28 -5.55
N GLY A 21 9.67 -11.98 -4.52
CA GLY A 21 10.64 -13.07 -4.61
C GLY A 21 12.10 -12.62 -4.69
N GLY A 22 12.40 -11.41 -4.21
CA GLY A 22 13.78 -10.96 -3.98
C GLY A 22 14.45 -10.30 -5.20
N GLY A 23 13.66 -9.79 -6.13
CA GLY A 23 14.18 -9.14 -7.35
C GLY A 23 14.79 -7.74 -7.14
N GLY A 24 14.82 -7.24 -5.90
CA GLY A 24 15.26 -5.87 -5.56
C GLY A 24 14.12 -4.85 -5.61
N GLN A 25 14.48 -3.57 -5.76
CA GLN A 25 13.51 -2.47 -5.86
C GLN A 25 13.17 -2.15 -7.32
N VAL A 26 11.95 -1.67 -7.54
CA VAL A 26 11.39 -1.24 -8.83
C VAL A 26 10.52 0.00 -8.62
N ASP A 27 10.40 0.81 -9.67
CA ASP A 27 9.46 1.92 -9.68
C ASP A 27 8.03 1.40 -9.88
N GLY A 28 7.23 1.49 -8.82
CA GLY A 28 5.82 1.13 -8.79
C GLY A 28 4.87 2.31 -8.93
N THR A 29 5.34 3.52 -9.27
CA THR A 29 4.49 4.71 -9.35
C THR A 29 3.26 4.46 -10.23
N ILE A 30 2.09 4.75 -9.68
CA ILE A 30 0.82 4.63 -10.38
C ILE A 30 0.50 5.98 -11.02
N THR A 31 0.29 6.01 -12.33
CA THR A 31 -0.23 7.18 -13.04
C THR A 31 -1.68 6.94 -13.42
N VAL A 32 -2.57 7.84 -13.01
CA VAL A 32 -4.00 7.78 -13.31
C VAL A 32 -4.33 8.86 -14.33
N THR A 33 -5.06 8.52 -15.37
CA THR A 33 -5.69 9.49 -16.28
C THR A 33 -7.20 9.39 -16.14
N LEU A 34 -7.82 10.44 -15.61
CA LEU A 34 -9.26 10.50 -15.41
C LEU A 34 -9.96 11.09 -16.63
N LYS A 35 -10.94 10.37 -17.16
CA LYS A 35 -11.77 10.79 -18.30
C LYS A 35 -13.24 10.65 -17.98
N ASP A 36 -14.04 11.54 -18.55
CA ASP A 36 -15.50 11.46 -18.47
C ASP A 36 -16.08 10.41 -19.44
N GLY A 37 -17.41 10.27 -19.44
CA GLY A 37 -18.11 9.33 -20.33
C GLY A 37 -18.03 9.69 -21.82
N LEU A 38 -17.54 10.87 -22.18
CA LEU A 38 -17.30 11.32 -23.55
C LEU A 38 -15.81 11.20 -23.95
N GLY A 39 -14.95 10.73 -23.04
CA GLY A 39 -13.51 10.59 -23.25
C GLY A 39 -12.72 11.88 -23.08
N ALA A 40 -13.33 12.96 -22.60
CA ALA A 40 -12.64 14.19 -22.27
C ALA A 40 -11.92 14.06 -20.92
N ASN A 41 -10.74 14.67 -20.81
CA ASN A 41 -9.97 14.64 -19.56
C ASN A 41 -10.69 15.45 -18.49
N ILE A 42 -10.79 14.89 -17.28
CA ILE A 42 -11.33 15.60 -16.12
C ILE A 42 -10.16 16.33 -15.46
N VAL A 43 -10.14 17.66 -15.58
CA VAL A 43 -9.08 18.54 -15.06
C VAL A 43 -9.46 19.04 -13.66
N ASN A 44 -8.46 19.19 -12.79
CA ASN A 44 -8.61 19.68 -11.41
C ASN A 44 -9.63 18.89 -10.56
N TYR A 45 -9.74 17.58 -10.80
CA TYR A 45 -10.44 16.68 -9.90
C TYR A 45 -9.69 16.61 -8.55
N PRO A 46 -10.40 16.71 -7.41
CA PRO A 46 -9.79 16.67 -6.08
C PRO A 46 -8.99 15.39 -5.85
N PHE A 47 -7.77 15.52 -5.33
CA PHE A 47 -6.90 14.37 -5.07
C PHE A 47 -7.37 13.50 -3.91
N GLU A 48 -8.08 14.09 -2.95
CA GLU A 48 -8.66 13.41 -1.80
C GLU A 48 -9.78 12.44 -2.19
N ASP A 49 -10.39 12.66 -3.36
CA ASP A 49 -11.39 11.77 -3.95
C ASP A 49 -10.77 10.69 -4.84
N LEU A 50 -9.44 10.67 -4.99
CA LEU A 50 -8.67 9.67 -5.72
C LEU A 50 -7.83 8.89 -4.72
N THR A 51 -8.29 7.70 -4.33
CA THR A 51 -7.65 6.91 -3.28
C THR A 51 -7.25 5.52 -3.78
N LEU A 52 -6.34 4.87 -3.04
CA LEU A 52 -6.00 3.46 -3.26
C LEU A 52 -6.75 2.56 -2.30
N ALA A 53 -7.11 1.37 -2.77
CA ALA A 53 -7.61 0.28 -1.96
C ALA A 53 -6.94 -1.03 -2.38
N CYS A 54 -6.70 -1.92 -1.43
CA CYS A 54 -6.18 -3.25 -1.69
C CYS A 54 -6.81 -4.21 -0.70
N ASP A 55 -7.68 -5.09 -1.19
CA ASP A 55 -8.46 -6.05 -0.40
C ASP A 55 -8.47 -7.37 -1.17
N ASP A 56 -8.20 -8.48 -0.47
CA ASP A 56 -8.21 -9.81 -1.07
C ASP A 56 -9.57 -10.52 -1.01
N GLY A 57 -10.58 -9.90 -0.38
CA GLY A 57 -11.93 -10.45 -0.19
C GLY A 57 -11.98 -11.59 0.84
N LEU A 58 -10.87 -11.92 1.49
CA LEU A 58 -10.72 -12.96 2.52
C LEU A 58 -10.50 -12.35 3.92
N GLY A 59 -10.65 -11.03 4.04
CA GLY A 59 -10.50 -10.28 5.29
C GLY A 59 -9.08 -9.78 5.53
N GLN A 60 -8.19 -9.81 4.53
CA GLN A 60 -6.90 -9.12 4.57
C GLN A 60 -6.99 -7.89 3.65
N ALA A 61 -6.73 -6.72 4.21
CA ALA A 61 -6.79 -5.47 3.49
C ALA A 61 -5.67 -4.53 3.92
N MET A 62 -5.25 -3.67 3.00
CA MET A 62 -4.58 -2.43 3.35
C MET A 62 -5.57 -1.53 4.11
N VAL A 63 -5.16 -0.98 5.25
CA VAL A 63 -5.96 -0.06 6.05
C VAL A 63 -5.33 1.33 6.01
N PRO A 64 -5.82 2.24 5.17
CA PRO A 64 -5.27 3.58 5.07
C PRO A 64 -5.62 4.42 6.31
N CYS A 65 -4.66 5.20 6.79
CA CYS A 65 -4.94 6.30 7.71
C CYS A 65 -5.81 7.37 7.00
N VAL A 66 -6.39 8.30 7.76
CA VAL A 66 -7.18 9.39 7.17
C VAL A 66 -6.34 10.20 6.18
N GLY A 67 -6.73 10.19 4.91
CA GLY A 67 -6.00 10.83 3.81
C GLY A 67 -4.68 10.14 3.40
N GLY A 68 -4.36 8.98 4.00
CA GLY A 68 -3.06 8.31 3.85
C GLY A 68 -2.86 7.57 2.52
N ALA A 69 -3.92 7.43 1.74
CA ALA A 69 -3.91 6.74 0.43
C ALA A 69 -4.44 7.63 -0.70
N SER A 70 -4.48 8.96 -0.50
CA SER A 70 -4.90 9.92 -1.54
C SER A 70 -3.81 10.12 -2.59
N ALA A 71 -4.19 10.56 -3.79
CA ALA A 71 -3.25 10.87 -4.86
C ALA A 71 -2.32 12.04 -4.48
N ASP A 72 -1.17 12.16 -5.17
CA ASP A 72 -0.14 13.16 -4.88
C ASP A 72 -0.62 14.61 -5.10
N GLY A 73 -1.68 14.80 -5.90
CA GLY A 73 -2.27 16.10 -6.18
C GLY A 73 -3.47 16.01 -7.12
N ASN A 74 -4.16 17.15 -7.32
CA ASN A 74 -5.31 17.20 -8.22
C ASN A 74 -4.91 16.80 -9.63
N THR A 75 -5.85 16.27 -10.40
CA THR A 75 -5.57 15.95 -11.81
C THR A 75 -5.17 17.21 -12.59
N ASP A 76 -4.12 17.12 -13.39
CA ASP A 76 -3.58 18.22 -14.17
C ASP A 76 -4.42 18.57 -15.43
N ALA A 77 -3.88 19.42 -16.32
CA ALA A 77 -4.54 19.81 -17.57
C ALA A 77 -4.77 18.64 -18.56
N PHE A 78 -4.08 17.52 -18.38
CA PHE A 78 -4.27 16.28 -19.12
C PHE A 78 -5.16 15.28 -18.36
N GLY A 79 -5.75 15.69 -17.24
CA GLY A 79 -6.53 14.82 -16.36
C GLY A 79 -5.69 13.78 -15.64
N GLN A 80 -4.39 14.04 -15.45
CA GLN A 80 -3.46 13.08 -14.86
C GLN A 80 -3.10 13.42 -13.42
N THR A 81 -2.97 12.38 -12.59
CA THR A 81 -2.33 12.46 -11.27
C THR A 81 -1.51 11.19 -11.02
N THR A 82 -0.77 11.17 -9.93
CA THR A 82 0.12 10.07 -9.54
C THR A 82 -0.08 9.64 -8.10
N PHE A 83 0.37 8.42 -7.82
CA PHE A 83 0.69 7.95 -6.47
C PHE A 83 2.17 7.61 -6.47
N SER A 84 2.97 8.43 -5.78
CA SER A 84 4.43 8.30 -5.76
C SER A 84 5.02 8.35 -4.35
N PHE A 85 4.36 9.01 -3.40
CA PHE A 85 4.84 9.12 -2.02
C PHE A 85 4.59 7.85 -1.20
N ALA A 86 5.32 7.72 -0.08
CA ALA A 86 5.04 6.68 0.89
C ALA A 86 3.63 6.88 1.47
N MET A 87 2.89 5.80 1.62
CA MET A 87 1.53 5.86 2.15
C MET A 87 1.52 5.80 3.67
N ASN A 88 0.56 6.52 4.26
CA ASN A 88 0.22 6.40 5.67
C ASN A 88 -0.83 5.30 5.78
N ALA A 89 -0.38 4.05 5.89
CA ALA A 89 -1.27 2.89 5.89
C ALA A 89 -0.70 1.73 6.71
N GLY A 90 -1.63 1.04 7.38
CA GLY A 90 -1.42 -0.25 8.02
C GLY A 90 -1.98 -1.41 7.19
N GLY A 91 -2.01 -2.58 7.80
CA GLY A 91 -2.55 -3.81 7.21
C GLY A 91 -1.73 -4.33 6.03
N TRP A 92 -2.20 -5.43 5.47
CA TRP A 92 -1.55 -6.07 4.33
C TRP A 92 -2.59 -6.76 3.44
N ALA A 93 -2.29 -6.84 2.15
CA ALA A 93 -3.10 -7.58 1.19
C ALA A 93 -2.24 -8.04 0.01
N ALA A 94 -2.39 -9.31 -0.34
CA ALA A 94 -1.73 -9.94 -1.50
C ALA A 94 -2.57 -9.83 -2.79
N ALA A 95 -3.39 -8.80 -2.91
CA ALA A 95 -4.28 -8.53 -4.04
C ALA A 95 -3.74 -7.43 -4.97
N ASN A 96 -4.46 -7.18 -6.07
CA ASN A 96 -4.19 -6.01 -6.90
C ASN A 96 -4.66 -4.75 -6.18
N THR A 97 -3.89 -3.68 -6.28
CA THR A 97 -4.29 -2.36 -5.76
C THR A 97 -5.21 -1.66 -6.75
N GLU A 98 -6.39 -1.29 -6.30
CA GLU A 98 -7.38 -0.56 -7.08
C GLU A 98 -7.27 0.94 -6.82
N VAL A 99 -7.54 1.72 -7.87
CA VAL A 99 -7.76 3.17 -7.75
C VAL A 99 -9.26 3.39 -7.60
N LEU A 100 -9.65 4.06 -6.52
CA LEU A 100 -11.01 4.49 -6.27
C LEU A 100 -11.17 5.96 -6.69
N VAL A 101 -12.30 6.27 -7.33
CA VAL A 101 -12.73 7.63 -7.68
C VAL A 101 -14.05 7.90 -6.96
N ALA A 102 -14.05 8.85 -6.03
CA ALA A 102 -15.19 9.10 -5.13
C ALA A 102 -15.71 7.82 -4.45
N GLY A 103 -14.79 6.94 -4.04
CA GLY A 103 -15.10 5.67 -3.35
C GLY A 103 -15.52 4.51 -4.27
N ALA A 104 -15.56 4.70 -5.59
CA ALA A 104 -15.87 3.64 -6.55
C ALA A 104 -14.61 3.21 -7.34
N ALA A 105 -14.35 1.91 -7.41
CA ALA A 105 -13.20 1.39 -8.14
C ALA A 105 -13.26 1.67 -9.65
N LEU A 106 -12.11 2.00 -10.25
CA LEU A 106 -11.98 2.11 -11.70
C LEU A 106 -12.21 0.76 -12.39
N THR A 107 -12.88 0.79 -13.54
CA THR A 107 -13.20 -0.41 -14.33
C THR A 107 -12.01 -1.01 -15.08
N SER A 108 -10.86 -0.33 -15.11
CA SER A 108 -9.64 -0.77 -15.79
C SER A 108 -8.97 -2.00 -15.17
N GLY A 109 -9.44 -2.44 -14.00
CA GLY A 109 -8.76 -3.43 -13.17
C GLY A 109 -7.62 -2.79 -12.38
N GLY A 110 -7.36 -3.29 -11.18
CA GLY A 110 -6.29 -2.81 -10.32
C GLY A 110 -4.89 -3.04 -10.90
N VAL A 111 -3.90 -2.38 -10.29
CA VAL A 111 -2.47 -2.53 -10.57
C VAL A 111 -1.92 -3.73 -9.79
N ALA A 112 -1.01 -4.48 -10.40
CA ALA A 112 -0.31 -5.62 -9.78
C ALA A 112 0.75 -5.18 -8.74
N LEU A 113 0.30 -4.41 -7.76
CA LEU A 113 1.02 -3.91 -6.62
C LEU A 113 0.29 -4.38 -5.36
N GLN A 114 0.97 -5.14 -4.52
CA GLN A 114 0.49 -5.62 -3.24
C GLN A 114 0.94 -4.66 -2.14
N MET A 115 0.24 -4.67 -1.01
CA MET A 115 0.49 -3.76 0.11
C MET A 115 0.90 -4.55 1.34
N ASN A 116 1.95 -4.13 2.02
CA ASN A 116 2.43 -4.78 3.24
C ASN A 116 2.80 -3.75 4.30
N SER A 117 2.52 -4.05 5.56
CA SER A 117 2.81 -3.18 6.68
C SER A 117 3.09 -4.02 7.94
N PRO A 118 4.03 -3.59 8.79
CA PRO A 118 4.24 -4.21 10.10
C PRO A 118 3.10 -3.91 11.09
N ASP A 119 2.17 -3.00 10.78
CA ASP A 119 0.85 -2.93 11.44
C ASP A 119 -0.03 -4.05 10.86
N ILE A 120 0.30 -5.29 11.20
CA ILE A 120 -0.25 -6.50 10.57
C ILE A 120 -1.75 -6.60 10.80
N ASN A 121 -2.23 -6.14 11.96
CA ASN A 121 -3.66 -6.16 12.27
C ASN A 121 -4.43 -4.95 11.70
N GLY A 122 -3.73 -3.94 11.19
CA GLY A 122 -4.32 -2.76 10.54
C GLY A 122 -5.05 -1.82 11.50
N ASN A 123 -4.66 -1.76 12.78
CA ASN A 123 -5.32 -0.88 13.76
C ASN A 123 -4.80 0.56 13.70
N GLY A 124 -3.84 0.86 12.82
CA GLY A 124 -3.23 2.16 12.64
C GLY A 124 -2.04 2.41 13.56
N THR A 125 -1.50 1.42 14.25
CA THR A 125 -0.30 1.54 15.10
C THR A 125 0.50 0.25 15.11
N VAL A 126 1.80 0.33 14.85
CA VAL A 126 2.70 -0.82 14.96
C VAL A 126 3.10 -1.02 16.43
N GLU A 127 2.58 -2.05 17.08
CA GLU A 127 2.78 -2.28 18.51
C GLU A 127 3.02 -3.76 18.86
N LEU A 128 2.99 -4.09 20.16
CA LEU A 128 3.27 -5.46 20.63
C LEU A 128 2.26 -6.50 20.15
N SER A 129 1.03 -6.08 19.80
CA SER A 129 0.02 -6.97 19.23
C SER A 129 0.47 -7.49 17.85
N ASP A 130 1.09 -6.64 17.02
CA ASP A 130 1.66 -7.05 15.72
C ASP A 130 2.88 -7.95 15.86
N VAL A 131 3.73 -7.68 16.85
CA VAL A 131 4.88 -8.55 17.17
C VAL A 131 4.40 -9.96 17.52
N SER A 132 3.30 -10.08 18.28
CA SER A 132 2.69 -11.37 18.59
C SER A 132 2.21 -12.08 17.32
N ILE A 133 1.53 -11.38 16.40
CA ILE A 133 1.07 -11.94 15.13
C ILE A 133 2.25 -12.41 14.28
N PHE A 134 3.26 -11.55 14.09
CA PHE A 134 4.49 -11.91 13.38
C PHE A 134 5.19 -13.13 14.00
N SER A 135 5.30 -13.18 15.32
CA SER A 135 5.96 -14.31 16.01
C SER A 135 5.26 -15.64 15.77
N SER A 136 3.93 -15.62 15.58
CA SER A 136 3.15 -16.81 15.26
C SER A 136 3.39 -17.33 13.84
N THR A 137 3.83 -16.46 12.92
CA THR A 137 4.12 -16.81 11.52
C THR A 137 5.60 -17.09 11.25
N PHE A 138 6.52 -16.53 12.04
CA PHE A 138 7.97 -16.60 11.79
C PHE A 138 8.55 -18.01 11.64
N TYR A 139 7.99 -19.01 12.33
CA TYR A 139 8.36 -20.42 12.19
C TYR A 139 7.26 -21.28 11.56
N GLY A 140 6.23 -20.64 11.00
CA GLY A 140 5.05 -21.27 10.41
C GLY A 140 5.14 -21.42 8.89
N SER A 141 3.97 -21.63 8.27
CA SER A 141 3.82 -21.52 6.81
C SER A 141 4.11 -20.08 6.36
N TYR A 142 4.64 -19.94 5.14
CA TYR A 142 4.85 -18.63 4.53
C TYR A 142 3.57 -17.78 4.59
N SER A 143 3.73 -16.53 5.00
CA SER A 143 2.68 -15.51 5.01
C SER A 143 3.25 -14.22 4.43
N TYR A 144 2.62 -13.72 3.36
CA TYR A 144 3.02 -12.46 2.74
C TYR A 144 2.99 -11.28 3.73
N GLY A 145 2.00 -11.24 4.63
CA GLY A 145 1.91 -10.21 5.68
C GLY A 145 3.04 -10.22 6.73
N ALA A 146 3.98 -11.16 6.65
CA ALA A 146 5.18 -11.19 7.48
C ALA A 146 6.49 -11.12 6.68
N ASP A 147 6.42 -11.07 5.35
CA ASP A 147 7.54 -10.94 4.41
C ASP A 147 7.61 -9.47 3.94
N PHE A 148 8.17 -8.62 4.78
CA PHE A 148 8.10 -7.15 4.65
C PHE A 148 9.03 -6.62 3.57
N ASN A 149 10.11 -7.33 3.24
CA ASN A 149 10.96 -7.00 2.09
C ASN A 149 10.54 -7.73 0.79
N ALA A 150 9.47 -8.54 0.87
CA ALA A 150 8.91 -9.32 -0.22
C ALA A 150 9.92 -10.21 -0.96
N ASP A 151 10.89 -10.77 -0.23
CA ASP A 151 11.93 -11.62 -0.79
C ASP A 151 11.52 -13.09 -0.94
N GLY A 152 10.31 -13.43 -0.47
CA GLY A 152 9.74 -14.78 -0.52
C GLY A 152 10.12 -15.62 0.70
N LEU A 153 10.80 -15.06 1.69
CA LEU A 153 11.17 -15.72 2.94
C LEU A 153 10.78 -14.83 4.12
N VAL A 154 10.22 -15.42 5.18
CA VAL A 154 10.06 -14.75 6.46
C VAL A 154 11.30 -15.05 7.30
N ALA A 155 12.17 -14.06 7.49
CA ALA A 155 13.50 -14.22 8.09
C ALA A 155 13.91 -13.03 8.97
N LEU A 156 15.15 -13.05 9.48
CA LEU A 156 15.67 -11.99 10.34
C LEU A 156 15.70 -10.60 9.66
N SER A 157 15.69 -10.55 8.34
CA SER A 157 15.48 -9.31 7.56
C SER A 157 14.13 -8.66 7.88
N ASP A 158 13.07 -9.45 7.98
CA ASP A 158 11.73 -8.96 8.30
C ASP A 158 11.60 -8.53 9.75
N VAL A 159 12.31 -9.22 10.66
CA VAL A 159 12.42 -8.79 12.06
C VAL A 159 13.01 -7.38 12.15
N ALA A 160 14.02 -7.07 11.33
CA ALA A 160 14.63 -5.75 11.32
C ALA A 160 13.65 -4.68 10.80
N LEU A 161 12.85 -4.98 9.78
CA LEU A 161 11.82 -4.06 9.27
C LEU A 161 10.69 -3.84 10.28
N LEU A 162 10.17 -4.93 10.88
CA LEU A 162 9.20 -4.83 11.96
C LEU A 162 9.72 -3.95 13.10
N ALA A 163 10.93 -4.22 13.59
CA ALA A 163 11.55 -3.46 14.67
C ALA A 163 11.74 -1.97 14.32
N ALA A 164 12.04 -1.65 13.05
CA ALA A 164 12.15 -0.28 12.58
C ALA A 164 10.80 0.45 12.53
N GLY A 165 9.69 -0.28 12.31
CA GLY A 165 8.34 0.28 12.28
C GLY A 165 7.66 0.38 13.65
N VAL A 166 8.14 -0.32 14.69
CA VAL A 166 7.49 -0.29 16.02
C VAL A 166 7.39 1.15 16.54
N GLY A 167 6.17 1.54 16.92
CA GLY A 167 5.84 2.89 17.40
C GLY A 167 5.31 3.83 16.32
N SER A 168 5.37 3.46 15.03
CA SER A 168 4.69 4.18 13.96
C SER A 168 3.17 4.13 14.18
N ALA A 169 2.50 5.27 14.04
CA ALA A 169 1.06 5.40 14.22
C ALA A 169 0.47 6.37 13.19
N CYS A 170 -0.81 6.20 12.86
CA CYS A 170 -1.53 7.15 12.02
C CYS A 170 -1.46 8.58 12.62
N PRO A 171 -1.29 9.63 11.79
CA PRO A 171 -1.28 11.02 12.24
C PRO A 171 -2.57 11.52 12.90
#